data_AF-A0A926ETR1-F1
#
_entry.id   AF-A0A926ETR1-F1
#
_cell.length_a   1.000
_cell.length_b   1.000
_cell.length_c   1.000
_cell.angle_alpha   90.00
_cell.angle_beta   90.00
_cell.angle_gamma   90.00
#
_symmetry.space_group_name_H-M   'P 1'
#
loop_
_entity.id
_entity.type
_entity.pdbx_description
1 polymer ?
#
loop_
_entity_poly.entity_id
_entity_poly.type
_entity_poly.pdbx_seq_one_letter_code
_entity_poly.pdbx_strand_id
1 'polypeptide(L)' 'MPKKGMARPEWTHPQPKNSAAPVPEIQGKAKHGKSHVRPIIAGTSSPNQKVYHELKGDGSVGNPNP' A
#
# COMPACT_ATOMS: atom_id res chain seq x y z
N MET A 1 -24.39 -31.09 -24.76
CA MET A 1 -24.80 -30.03 -25.73
C MET A 1 -26.03 -29.32 -25.16
N PRO A 2 -26.18 -28.00 -25.33
CA PRO A 2 -27.40 -27.28 -24.94
C PRO A 2 -28.62 -27.79 -25.71
N LYS A 3 -29.83 -27.66 -25.14
CA LYS A 3 -31.08 -28.04 -25.84
C LYS A 3 -31.25 -27.23 -27.13
N LYS A 4 -31.75 -27.86 -28.21
CA LYS A 4 -32.03 -27.20 -29.50
C LYS A 4 -32.91 -25.96 -29.28
N GLY A 5 -32.44 -24.79 -29.69
CA GLY A 5 -33.13 -23.51 -29.52
C GLY A 5 -32.74 -22.70 -28.27
N MET A 6 -31.93 -23.25 -27.37
CA MET A 6 -31.37 -22.53 -26.22
C MET A 6 -29.90 -22.20 -26.50
N ALA A 7 -29.66 -20.97 -26.99
CA ALA A 7 -28.30 -20.46 -27.12
C ALA A 7 -27.69 -20.28 -25.72
N ARG A 8 -26.42 -20.66 -25.55
CA ARG A 8 -25.66 -20.27 -24.36
C ARG A 8 -25.54 -18.74 -24.42
N PRO A 9 -25.95 -17.99 -23.38
CA PRO A 9 -25.64 -16.57 -23.33
C PRO A 9 -24.11 -16.43 -23.30
N GLU A 10 -23.57 -15.70 -24.27
CA GLU A 10 -22.15 -15.39 -24.32
C GLU A 10 -21.81 -14.60 -23.06
N TRP A 11 -20.88 -15.15 -22.27
CA TRP A 11 -20.40 -14.43 -21.11
C TRP A 11 -19.39 -13.39 -21.60
N THR A 12 -19.89 -12.22 -21.94
CA THR A 12 -19.04 -11.04 -22.13
C THR A 12 -18.65 -10.56 -20.73
N HIS A 13 -17.38 -10.68 -20.34
CA HIS A 13 -16.80 -9.92 -19.23
C HIS A 13 -16.07 -8.67 -19.79
N PRO A 14 -16.75 -7.63 -20.29
CA PRO A 14 -16.08 -6.39 -20.66
C PRO A 14 -16.03 -5.47 -19.43
N GLN A 15 -15.28 -5.87 -18.40
CA GLN A 15 -14.84 -4.89 -17.41
C GLN A 15 -13.32 -4.93 -17.34
N PRO A 16 -12.63 -3.86 -17.78
CA PRO A 16 -11.22 -3.71 -17.47
C PRO A 16 -11.11 -3.61 -15.95
N LYS A 17 -10.47 -4.62 -15.37
CA LYS A 17 -10.21 -4.66 -13.93
C LYS A 17 -9.25 -3.52 -13.60
N ASN A 18 -9.78 -2.53 -12.88
CA ASN A 18 -9.13 -1.33 -12.35
C ASN A 18 -8.66 -0.28 -13.38
N SER A 19 -9.19 0.94 -13.22
CA SER A 19 -8.63 2.17 -13.83
C SER A 19 -7.33 2.63 -13.14
N ALA A 20 -6.98 2.03 -12.01
CA ALA A 20 -5.79 2.35 -11.25
C ALA A 20 -4.60 1.54 -11.76
N ALA A 21 -3.42 2.17 -11.83
CA ALA A 21 -2.17 1.48 -12.09
C ALA A 21 -1.99 0.33 -11.06
N PRO A 22 -1.40 -0.82 -11.46
CA PRO A 22 -1.10 -1.88 -10.52
C PRO A 22 -0.25 -1.31 -9.38
N VAL A 23 -0.75 -1.44 -8.15
CA VAL A 23 0.01 -1.03 -6.97
C VAL A 23 1.33 -1.81 -7.01
N PRO A 24 2.48 -1.14 -6.91
CA PRO A 24 3.76 -1.82 -6.86
C PRO A 24 3.73 -2.93 -5.81
N GLU A 25 4.17 -4.12 -6.19
CA GLU A 25 4.27 -5.24 -5.27
C GLU A 25 5.19 -4.83 -4.12
N ILE A 26 4.66 -4.85 -2.89
CA ILE A 26 5.48 -4.60 -1.70
C ILE A 26 6.43 -5.79 -1.57
N GLN A 27 7.64 -5.62 -2.09
CA GLN A 27 8.67 -6.65 -2.03
C GLN A 27 9.18 -6.78 -0.60
N GLY A 28 8.87 -7.91 0.03
CA GLY A 28 9.41 -8.31 1.33
C GLY A 28 8.36 -8.36 2.44
N LYS A 29 8.51 -9.36 3.32
CA LYS A 29 7.84 -9.37 4.62
C LYS A 29 8.44 -8.25 5.48
N ALA A 30 7.67 -7.76 6.46
CA ALA A 30 8.26 -6.95 7.53
C ALA A 30 9.48 -7.71 8.09
N LYS A 31 10.64 -7.04 8.15
CA LYS A 31 11.87 -7.65 8.63
C LYS A 31 11.66 -8.05 10.09
N HIS A 32 11.35 -9.32 10.34
CA HIS A 32 11.29 -9.85 11.69
C HIS A 32 12.63 -10.49 12.01
N GLY A 33 13.49 -9.74 12.72
CA GLY A 33 14.65 -10.34 13.37
C GLY A 33 14.19 -11.15 14.57
N LYS A 34 14.93 -12.22 14.93
CA LYS A 34 14.82 -12.84 16.26
C LYS A 34 15.42 -11.97 17.37
N SER A 35 16.01 -10.83 16.97
CA SER A 35 16.54 -9.81 17.86
C SER A 35 15.43 -9.28 18.75
N HIS A 36 15.70 -9.24 20.05
CA HIS A 36 14.80 -8.63 21.02
C HIS A 36 14.60 -7.16 20.66
N VAL A 37 13.36 -6.78 20.36
CA VAL A 37 13.02 -5.38 20.10
C VAL A 37 13.17 -4.62 21.40
N ARG A 38 13.67 -3.37 21.33
CA ARG A 38 13.69 -2.50 22.50
C ARG A 38 12.26 -2.39 23.07
N PRO A 39 12.05 -2.51 24.38
CA PRO A 39 10.71 -2.43 24.95
C PRO A 39 10.08 -1.06 24.62
N ILE A 40 8.78 -1.06 24.38
CA ILE A 40 8.00 0.18 24.28
C ILE A 40 8.06 0.83 25.66
N ILE A 41 8.66 2.02 25.75
CA ILE A 41 8.71 2.78 27.00
C ILE A 41 7.27 3.09 27.39
N ALA A 42 6.86 2.73 28.61
CA ALA A 42 5.51 2.97 29.10
C ALA A 42 5.14 4.45 28.95
N GLY A 43 3.95 4.74 28.40
CA GLY A 43 3.51 6.10 28.10
C GLY A 43 3.91 6.63 26.71
N THR A 44 4.70 5.88 25.94
CA THR A 44 4.97 6.20 24.53
C THR A 44 4.02 5.43 23.61
N SER A 45 3.31 6.16 22.75
CA SER A 45 2.39 5.58 21.76
C SER A 45 2.48 6.37 20.45
N SER A 46 2.27 5.69 19.32
CA SER A 46 2.12 6.35 18.02
C SER A 46 0.75 7.06 18.02
N PRO A 47 0.74 8.40 18.12
CA PRO A 47 1.35 9.28 17.12
C PRO A 47 2.53 10.13 17.61
N ASN A 48 2.78 10.18 18.92
CA ASN A 48 3.74 11.11 19.53
C ASN A 48 5.20 10.83 19.17
N GLN A 49 5.50 9.64 18.64
CA GLN A 49 6.83 9.27 18.14
C GLN A 49 7.05 9.58 16.66
N LYS A 50 6.03 10.07 15.95
CA LYS A 50 6.16 10.42 14.53
C LYS A 50 6.78 11.82 14.40
N VAL A 51 7.88 11.91 13.67
CA VAL A 51 8.45 13.19 13.23
C VAL A 51 7.76 13.58 11.94
N TYR A 52 7.07 14.72 11.94
CA TYR A 52 6.48 15.32 10.75
C TYR A 52 7.44 16.36 10.18
N HIS A 53 7.72 16.28 8.89
CA HIS A 53 8.50 17.29 8.19
C HIS A 53 7.56 18.22 7.45
N GLU A 54 7.74 19.52 7.64
CA GLU A 54 7.11 20.51 6.79
C GLU A 54 7.79 20.46 5.43
N LEU A 55 7.00 20.17 4.40
CA LEU A 55 7.46 20.22 3.02
C LEU A 55 7.55 21.69 2.62
N LYS A 56 8.70 22.07 2.05
CA LYS A 56 8.79 23.33 1.33
C LYS A 56 7.94 23.24 0.06
N GLY A 57 7.52 24.38 -0.51
CA GLY A 57 6.65 24.43 -1.69
C GLY A 57 7.20 23.72 -2.94
N ASP A 58 8.48 23.34 -2.92
CA ASP A 58 9.19 22.54 -3.93
C ASP A 58 9.20 21.02 -3.63
N GLY A 59 8.59 20.59 -2.52
CA GLY A 59 8.53 19.20 -2.08
C GLY A 59 9.77 18.69 -1.33
N SER A 60 10.75 19.55 -1.04
CA SER A 60 11.95 19.17 -0.30
C SER A 60 11.74 19.23 1.23
N VAL A 61 12.48 18.40 1.97
CA VAL A 61 12.53 18.41 3.46
C VAL A 61 13.89 18.90 3.95
N GLY A 62 13.90 19.80 4.93
CA GLY A 62 15.13 20.31 5.57
C GLY A 62 15.78 21.54 4.93
N ASN A 63 16.77 22.13 5.60
CA ASN A 63 17.64 23.16 5.01
C ASN A 63 18.83 22.47 4.34
N PRO A 64 19.08 22.72 3.03
CA PRO A 64 20.19 22.09 2.32
C PRO A 64 21.56 22.63 2.76
N ASN A 65 21.58 23.69 3.57
CA ASN A 65 22.80 24.25 4.16
C ASN A 65 22.62 24.31 5.69
N PRO A 66 23.25 23.38 6.44
CA PRO A 66 23.17 23.32 7.90
C PRO A 66 23.99 24.43 8.58
#